data_AF-A0A4W5QXP8-F1
#
_entry.id   AF-A0A4W5QXP8-F1
#
_cell.length_a   1.000
_cell.length_b   1.000
_cell.length_c   1.000
_cell.angle_alpha   90.00
_cell.angle_beta   90.00
_cell.angle_gamma   90.00
#
_symmetry.space_group_name_H-M   'P 1'
#
loop_
_entity.id
_entity.type
_entity.pdbx_description
1 polymer ?
#
loop_
_entity_poly.entity_id
_entity_poly.type
_entity_poly.pdbx_seq_one_letter_code
_entity_poly.pdbx_strand_id
1 'polypeptide(L)'
;MMKSTKDLLEFLDLSHLSPDEELAIRQVLQRDDNLRKRETGRIRRLQISIPDPKKLKVMTGKWFEELRTHRYGQQSDVTEVLRSSMRRKKTTAFRISPFSDVGQTENKEGEKENKDPQTKTSEM
;
A
#
# COMPACT_ATOMS: atom_id res chain seq x y z
N MET A 1 -3.92 29.62 -15.17
CA MET A 1 -2.86 28.81 -14.55
C MET A 1 -3.03 27.39 -15.09
N MET A 2 -2.11 26.91 -15.93
CA MET A 2 -2.18 25.54 -16.46
C MET A 2 -1.80 24.60 -15.32
N LYS A 3 -2.68 23.65 -14.97
CA LYS A 3 -2.39 22.63 -13.95
C LYS A 3 -1.11 21.92 -14.37
N SER A 4 -0.12 21.83 -13.48
CA SER A 4 1.09 21.11 -13.80
C SER A 4 0.74 19.63 -13.98
N THR A 5 1.42 18.93 -14.88
CA THR A 5 1.22 17.48 -15.03
C THR A 5 1.48 16.72 -13.72
N LYS A 6 2.25 17.31 -12.79
CA LYS A 6 2.45 16.81 -11.43
C LYS A 6 1.15 16.84 -10.61
N ASP A 7 0.30 17.85 -10.77
CA ASP A 7 -0.98 17.99 -10.07
C ASP A 7 -2.06 17.04 -10.64
N LEU A 8 -1.99 16.71 -11.93
CA LEU A 8 -2.88 15.71 -12.56
C LEU A 8 -2.50 14.27 -12.20
N LEU A 9 -1.22 14.02 -11.92
CA LEU A 9 -0.72 12.72 -11.45
C LEU A 9 -0.82 12.53 -9.94
N GLU A 10 -1.16 13.57 -9.18
CA GLU A 10 -1.21 13.45 -7.72
C GLU A 10 -2.21 12.36 -7.34
N PHE A 11 -3.32 12.23 -8.10
CA PHE A 11 -4.27 11.14 -7.94
C PHE A 11 -5.07 10.81 -9.20
N LEU A 12 -5.19 9.52 -9.51
CA LEU A 12 -6.04 8.99 -10.57
C LEU A 12 -7.49 8.89 -10.09
N ASP A 13 -8.43 9.32 -10.94
CA ASP A 13 -9.83 8.98 -10.72
C ASP A 13 -10.08 7.52 -11.10
N LEU A 14 -10.55 6.77 -10.12
CA LEU A 14 -10.82 5.34 -10.23
C LEU A 14 -12.28 5.03 -9.89
N SER A 15 -13.14 6.06 -9.75
CA SER A 15 -14.54 5.96 -9.35
C SER A 15 -15.38 5.02 -10.23
N HIS A 16 -15.01 4.88 -11.51
CA HIS A 16 -15.67 4.03 -12.50
C HIS A 16 -15.41 2.53 -12.32
N LEU A 17 -14.39 2.13 -11.55
CA LEU A 17 -14.08 0.71 -11.36
C LEU A 17 -15.13 0.03 -10.49
N SER A 18 -15.64 -1.10 -10.97
CA SER A 18 -16.46 -2.03 -10.20
C SER A 18 -15.63 -2.70 -9.08
N PRO A 19 -16.29 -3.30 -8.06
CA PRO A 19 -15.59 -4.00 -6.98
C PRO A 19 -14.67 -5.12 -7.48
N ASP A 20 -15.10 -5.88 -8.48
CA ASP A 20 -14.34 -7.02 -9.02
C ASP A 20 -13.11 -6.56 -9.81
N GLU A 21 -13.25 -5.50 -10.62
CA GLU A 21 -12.12 -4.90 -11.34
C GLU A 21 -11.10 -4.30 -10.38
N GLU A 22 -11.57 -3.60 -9.36
CA GLU A 22 -10.69 -3.04 -8.33
C GLU A 22 -9.94 -4.15 -7.58
N LEU A 23 -10.62 -5.25 -7.22
CA LEU A 23 -10.01 -6.40 -6.58
C LEU A 23 -8.93 -7.04 -7.48
N ALA A 24 -9.23 -7.23 -8.77
CA ALA A 24 -8.28 -7.77 -9.73
C ALA A 24 -7.00 -6.92 -9.82
N ILE A 25 -7.13 -5.59 -9.89
CA ILE A 25 -5.99 -4.68 -9.90
C ILE A 25 -5.21 -4.75 -8.57
N ARG A 26 -5.89 -4.80 -7.42
CA ARG A 26 -5.24 -4.93 -6.11
C ARG A 26 -4.40 -6.21 -6.01
N GLN A 27 -4.90 -7.33 -6.54
CA GLN A 27 -4.15 -8.59 -6.57
C GLN A 27 -2.87 -8.49 -7.43
N VAL A 28 -2.92 -7.79 -8.57
CA VAL A 28 -1.72 -7.51 -9.39
C VAL A 28 -0.70 -6.71 -8.57
N LEU A 29 -1.15 -5.64 -7.90
CA LEU A 29 -0.30 -4.77 -7.09
C LEU A 29 0.36 -5.49 -5.91
N GLN A 30 -0.32 -6.49 -5.34
CA GLN A 30 0.21 -7.33 -4.27
C GLN A 30 1.28 -8.30 -4.78
N ARG A 31 1.04 -8.96 -5.93
CA ARG A 31 2.03 -9.86 -6.54
C ARG A 31 3.30 -9.10 -6.93
N ASP A 32 3.13 -7.90 -7.47
CA ASP A 32 4.22 -6.98 -7.81
C ASP A 32 5.02 -6.53 -6.56
N ASP A 33 4.36 -6.26 -5.43
CA ASP A 33 5.07 -5.97 -4.16
C ASP A 33 5.91 -7.16 -3.68
N ASN A 34 5.36 -8.37 -3.74
CA ASN A 34 6.09 -9.59 -3.41
C ASN A 34 7.29 -9.81 -4.35
N LEU A 35 7.13 -9.50 -5.64
CA LEU A 35 8.21 -9.58 -6.62
C LEU A 35 9.32 -8.58 -6.29
N ARG A 36 8.99 -7.30 -6.03
CA ARG A 36 9.97 -6.27 -5.64
C ARG A 36 10.72 -6.65 -4.37
N LYS A 37 10.06 -7.22 -3.36
CA LYS A 37 10.73 -7.69 -2.13
C LYS A 37 11.78 -8.76 -2.41
N ARG A 38 11.44 -9.75 -3.23
CA ARG A 38 12.38 -10.81 -3.66
C ARG A 38 13.55 -10.22 -4.44
N GLU A 39 13.25 -9.26 -5.31
CA GLU A 39 14.25 -8.58 -6.13
C GLU A 39 15.23 -7.76 -5.28
N THR A 40 14.74 -7.01 -4.30
CA THR A 40 15.61 -6.30 -3.32
C THR A 40 16.55 -7.28 -2.61
N GLY A 41 16.05 -8.45 -2.21
CA GLY A 41 16.89 -9.50 -1.62
C GLY A 41 17.95 -10.04 -2.58
N ARG A 42 17.60 -10.21 -3.86
CA ARG A 42 18.53 -10.63 -4.92
C ARG A 42 19.61 -9.58 -5.16
N ILE A 43 19.24 -8.31 -5.29
CA ILE A 43 20.18 -7.18 -5.48
C ILE A 43 21.18 -7.09 -4.34
N ARG A 44 20.73 -7.21 -3.08
CA ARG A 44 21.61 -7.22 -1.90
C ARG A 44 22.68 -8.32 -1.99
N ARG A 45 22.29 -9.53 -2.42
CA ARG A 45 23.25 -10.63 -2.63
C ARG A 45 24.22 -10.34 -3.77
N LEU A 46 23.75 -9.78 -4.89
CA LEU A 46 24.61 -9.41 -6.01
C LEU A 46 25.65 -8.34 -5.65
N GLN A 47 25.26 -7.36 -4.84
CA GLN A 47 26.18 -6.31 -4.37
C GLN A 47 27.36 -6.87 -3.57
N ILE A 48 27.16 -8.00 -2.88
CA ILE A 48 28.21 -8.69 -2.12
C ILE A 48 29.01 -9.62 -3.04
N SER A 49 28.36 -10.34 -3.96
CA SER A 49 29.01 -11.39 -4.76
C SER A 49 29.66 -10.91 -6.05
N ILE A 50 29.29 -9.74 -6.58
CA ILE A 50 29.82 -9.21 -7.85
C ILE A 50 30.67 -7.97 -7.57
N PRO A 51 32.01 -8.08 -7.63
CA PRO A 51 32.90 -6.94 -7.39
C PRO A 51 33.02 -6.00 -8.60
N ASP A 52 32.83 -6.50 -9.83
CA ASP A 52 32.87 -5.65 -11.02
C ASP A 52 31.64 -4.74 -11.09
N PRO A 53 31.80 -3.41 -10.99
CA PRO A 53 30.69 -2.47 -11.01
C PRO A 53 29.94 -2.46 -12.36
N LYS A 54 30.62 -2.74 -13.48
CA LYS A 54 29.97 -2.77 -14.80
C LYS A 54 29.02 -3.96 -14.90
N LYS A 55 29.50 -5.16 -14.54
CA LYS A 55 28.67 -6.36 -14.47
C LYS A 55 27.54 -6.22 -13.45
N LEU A 56 27.82 -5.65 -12.27
CA LEU A 56 26.80 -5.42 -11.25
C LEU A 56 25.66 -4.54 -11.78
N LYS A 57 25.99 -3.44 -12.46
CA LYS A 57 25.00 -2.51 -13.05
C LYS A 57 24.09 -3.18 -14.09
N VAL A 58 24.63 -4.11 -14.88
CA VAL A 58 23.84 -4.90 -15.83
C VAL A 58 22.90 -5.86 -15.08
N MET A 59 23.44 -6.59 -14.10
CA MET A 59 22.71 -7.62 -13.35
C MET A 59 21.62 -7.07 -12.43
N THR A 60 21.78 -5.86 -11.90
CA THR A 60 20.78 -5.16 -11.09
C THR A 60 19.75 -4.41 -11.93
N GLY A 61 19.97 -4.27 -13.24
CA GLY A 61 19.08 -3.49 -14.12
C GLY A 61 19.26 -1.98 -14.02
N LYS A 62 20.19 -1.48 -13.20
CA LYS A 62 20.43 -0.04 -13.00
C LYS A 62 20.75 0.70 -14.31
N TRP A 63 21.36 0.03 -15.28
CA TRP A 63 21.58 0.59 -16.62
C TRP A 63 20.29 1.06 -17.30
N PHE A 64 19.18 0.34 -17.09
CA PHE A 64 17.88 0.68 -17.67
C PHE A 64 17.24 1.86 -16.94
N GLU A 65 17.35 1.90 -15.61
CA GLU A 65 16.84 3.02 -14.81
C GLU A 65 17.52 4.34 -15.17
N GLU A 66 18.84 4.31 -15.35
CA GLU A 66 19.61 5.48 -15.80
C GLU A 66 19.21 5.91 -17.22
N LEU A 67 19.06 4.95 -18.15
CA LEU A 67 18.63 5.24 -19.51
C LEU A 67 17.22 5.84 -19.56
N ARG A 68 16.29 5.25 -18.79
CA ARG A 68 14.91 5.73 -18.64
C ARG A 68 14.90 7.15 -18.07
N THR A 69 15.69 7.40 -17.02
CA THR A 69 15.81 8.72 -16.39
C THR A 69 16.41 9.75 -17.33
N HIS A 70 17.44 9.37 -18.10
CA HIS A 70 18.06 10.27 -19.08
C HIS A 70 17.07 10.68 -20.18
N ARG A 71 16.24 9.75 -20.65
CA ARG A 71 15.29 10.01 -21.74
C ARG A 71 14.04 10.76 -21.28
N TYR A 72 13.49 10.41 -20.12
CA TYR A 72 12.18 10.89 -19.69
C TYR A 72 12.24 11.75 -18.42
N GLY A 73 13.42 11.97 -17.84
CA GLY A 73 13.56 12.61 -16.53
C GLY A 73 13.09 11.70 -15.38
N GLN A 74 13.02 12.28 -14.18
CA GLN A 74 12.43 11.61 -13.02
C GLN A 74 10.92 11.49 -13.22
N GLN A 75 10.44 10.26 -13.28
CA GLN A 75 9.03 9.92 -13.47
C GLN A 75 8.44 9.45 -12.14
N SER A 76 7.20 9.87 -11.86
CA SER A 76 6.45 9.37 -10.71
C SER A 76 6.28 7.86 -10.79
N ASP A 77 6.33 7.16 -9.65
CA ASP A 77 5.98 5.75 -9.59
C ASP A 77 4.46 5.61 -9.78
N VAL A 78 4.04 5.23 -10.98
CA VAL A 78 2.64 5.00 -11.33
C VAL A 78 2.00 3.97 -10.39
N THR A 79 2.77 3.00 -9.92
CA THR A 79 2.31 1.99 -8.97
C THR A 79 1.96 2.61 -7.63
N GLU A 80 2.76 3.57 -7.18
CA GLU A 80 2.52 4.33 -5.95
C GLU A 80 1.32 5.27 -6.10
N VAL A 81 1.23 6.00 -7.22
CA VAL A 81 0.07 6.84 -7.55
C VAL A 81 -1.22 6.02 -7.54
N LEU A 82 -1.21 4.83 -8.16
CA LEU A 82 -2.36 3.93 -8.20
C LEU A 82 -2.74 3.43 -6.81
N ARG A 83 -1.77 2.99 -6.00
CA ARG A 83 -2.02 2.58 -4.60
C ARG A 83 -2.62 3.69 -3.77
N SER A 84 -2.08 4.90 -3.87
CA SER A 84 -2.58 6.09 -3.16
C SER A 84 -4.00 6.44 -3.58
N SER A 85 -4.28 6.41 -4.88
CA SER A 85 -5.61 6.67 -5.44
C SER A 85 -6.66 5.65 -4.95
N MET A 86 -6.31 4.36 -4.93
CA MET A 86 -7.18 3.28 -4.42
C MET A 86 -7.44 3.34 -2.91
N ARG A 87 -6.55 3.92 -2.12
CA ARG A 87 -6.78 4.12 -0.68
C ARG A 87 -7.85 5.18 -0.42
N ARG A 88 -7.88 6.25 -1.23
CA ARG A 88 -8.81 7.37 -1.04
C ARG A 88 -10.25 7.08 -1.45
N LYS A 89 -10.49 6.20 -2.43
CA LYS A 89 -11.85 5.75 -2.77
C LYS A 89 -12.62 5.22 -1.54
N LYS A 90 -11.92 4.51 -0.66
CA LYS A 90 -12.49 3.95 0.57
C LYS A 90 -12.98 5.03 1.55
N THR A 91 -12.32 6.17 1.60
CA THR A 91 -12.72 7.29 2.49
C THR A 91 -13.93 8.07 1.96
N THR A 92 -14.15 8.14 0.65
CA THR A 92 -15.33 8.83 0.08
C THR A 92 -16.60 8.01 0.26
N ALA A 93 -16.51 6.68 0.18
CA ALA A 93 -17.62 5.77 0.52
C ALA A 93 -18.05 5.87 1.99
N PHE A 94 -17.18 6.33 2.89
CA PHE A 94 -17.49 6.56 4.31
C PHE A 94 -18.03 7.97 4.62
N ARG A 95 -18.13 8.87 3.63
CA ARG A 95 -18.59 10.27 3.79
C ARG A 95 -19.93 10.58 3.11
N ILE A 96 -20.86 9.64 3.16
CA ILE A 96 -22.28 9.91 2.92
C ILE A 96 -23.00 9.22 4.08
N SER A 97 -23.26 9.90 5.19
CA SER A 97 -24.55 10.54 5.45
C SER A 97 -24.45 11.58 6.59
N PRO A 98 -24.75 12.87 6.36
CA PRO A 98 -24.86 13.89 7.43
C PRO A 98 -26.14 13.78 8.29
N PHE A 99 -26.92 12.70 8.15
CA PHE A 99 -28.30 12.61 8.67
C PHE A 99 -28.56 11.43 9.62
N SER A 100 -27.53 10.75 10.11
CA SER A 100 -27.71 9.70 11.14
C SER A 100 -27.70 10.26 12.57
N ASP A 101 -28.28 11.45 12.77
CA ASP A 101 -28.59 12.00 14.09
C ASP A 101 -30.10 12.24 14.18
N VAL A 102 -30.87 11.16 14.32
CA VAL A 102 -32.19 11.17 14.98
C VAL A 102 -32.40 9.82 15.66
N GLY A 103 -32.15 9.81 16.97
CA GLY A 103 -32.96 9.13 17.98
C GLY A 103 -33.07 7.60 17.92
N GLN A 104 -32.37 6.93 18.85
CA GLN A 104 -33.05 6.02 19.77
C GLN A 104 -32.28 5.90 21.09
N THR A 105 -33.03 6.21 22.13
CA THR A 105 -32.76 6.16 23.56
C THR A 105 -32.53 4.74 24.07
N GLU A 106 -31.64 4.65 25.05
CA GLU A 106 -31.67 3.73 26.20
C GLU A 106 -31.63 2.22 25.93
N ASN A 107 -30.53 1.58 26.33
CA ASN A 107 -30.57 0.55 27.38
C ASN A 107 -29.18 0.37 28.00
N LYS A 108 -29.11 0.63 29.30
CA LYS A 108 -28.01 0.19 30.18
C LYS A 108 -28.17 -1.30 30.42
N GLU A 109 -27.10 -2.06 30.28
CA GLU A 109 -26.77 -3.18 31.18
C GLU A 109 -25.31 -3.58 30.96
N GLY A 110 -24.45 -3.09 31.85
CA GLY A 110 -23.07 -3.56 31.96
C GLY A 110 -23.04 -4.71 32.95
N GLU A 111 -22.89 -5.93 32.43
CA GLU A 111 -22.43 -7.08 33.22
C GLU A 111 -21.01 -6.83 33.70
N LYS A 112 -20.83 -6.93 35.01
CA LYS A 112 -19.54 -6.85 35.68
C LYS A 112 -18.88 -8.24 35.72
N GLU A 113 -17.61 -8.24 35.35
CA GLU A 113 -16.52 -8.93 36.06
C GLU A 113 -16.42 -10.45 35.89
N ASN A 114 -15.76 -10.88 34.81
CA ASN A 114 -15.00 -12.13 34.81
C ASN A 114 -13.60 -11.84 35.39
N LYS A 115 -13.35 -12.33 36.61
CA LYS A 115 -11.99 -12.51 37.16
C LYS A 115 -11.58 -13.96 36.99
N ASP A 116 -10.49 -14.18 36.26
CA ASP A 116 -9.80 -15.46 36.22
C ASP A 116 -9.33 -15.87 37.63
N PRO A 117 -9.52 -17.13 38.05
CA PRO A 117 -8.94 -17.64 39.28
C PRO A 117 -7.46 -17.98 39.08
N GLN A 118 -6.57 -17.18 39.69
CA GLN A 118 -5.17 -17.56 39.87
C GLN A 118 -5.06 -18.80 40.77
N THR A 119 -4.26 -19.72 40.26
CA THR A 119 -3.77 -20.99 40.79
C THR A 119 -3.28 -20.88 42.24
N LYS A 120 -3.78 -21.76 43.11
CA LYS A 120 -3.21 -22.00 44.45
C LYS A 120 -1.91 -22.81 44.31
N THR A 121 -0.82 -22.27 44.83
CA THR A 121 0.36 -23.01 45.27
C THR A 121 0.03 -23.72 46.58
N SER A 122 0.13 -25.05 46.59
CA SER A 122 0.21 -25.87 47.80
C SER A 122 0.91 -27.16 47.43
N GLU A 123 2.24 -27.19 47.58
CA GLU A 123 2.98 -28.45 47.76
C GLU A 123 3.36 -28.52 49.24
N MET A 124 3.04 -29.68 49.83
CA MET A 124 3.59 -30.19 51.08
C MET A 124 5.00 -30.72 50.84
#